data_AF-A0A2S9FMI5-F1
#
_entry.id   AF-A0A2S9FMI5-F1
#
_cell.length_a   1.000
_cell.length_b   1.000
_cell.length_c   1.000
_cell.angle_alpha   90.00
_cell.angle_beta   90.00
_cell.angle_gamma   90.00
#
_symmetry.space_group_name_H-M   'P 1'
#
loop_
_entity.id
_entity.type
_entity.pdbx_description
1 polymer ?
#
loop_
_entity_poly.entity_id
_entity_poly.type
_entity_poly.pdbx_seq_one_letter_code
_entity_poly.pdbx_strand_id
1 'polypeptide(L)'
;ERVQNQVAASTDWDALLGKVADGPPLYSPFKLLDPIANVAEMFIHHEDVRRAAPGWEPRPLDEQTLSALRRPVGLMARMTLRKAPARVVLRTPQGDVLGSAGRGPEIAVIGDPGELLLFAAGREEARVTIDGAPDLIERVK
;
A
#
# COMPACT_ATOMS: atom_id res chain seq x y z
N GLU A 1 0.05 22.18 -5.35
CA GLU A 1 -1.17 22.93 -5.69
C GLU A 1 -1.13 23.75 -6.96
N ARG A 2 -0.41 24.89 -7.07
CA ARG A 2 -0.57 25.80 -8.24
C ARG A 2 -0.36 25.12 -9.60
N VAL A 3 0.64 24.23 -9.70
CA VAL A 3 0.91 23.45 -10.92
C VAL A 3 -0.16 22.37 -11.16
N GLN A 4 -0.61 21.66 -10.13
CA GLN A 4 -1.66 20.63 -10.25
C GLN A 4 -2.99 21.25 -10.70
N ASN A 5 -3.37 22.39 -10.10
CA ASN A 5 -4.59 23.11 -10.46
C ASN A 5 -4.53 23.65 -11.88
N GLN A 6 -3.37 24.16 -12.30
CA GLN A 6 -3.17 24.62 -13.68
C GLN A 6 -3.28 23.47 -14.68
N VAL A 7 -2.64 22.33 -14.40
CA VAL A 7 -2.67 21.15 -15.27
C VAL A 7 -4.08 20.56 -15.36
N ALA A 8 -4.80 20.46 -14.24
CA ALA A 8 -6.17 19.99 -14.19
C ALA A 8 -7.14 20.92 -14.94
N ALA A 9 -6.91 22.23 -14.89
CA ALA A 9 -7.71 23.21 -15.62
C ALA A 9 -7.39 23.28 -17.12
N SER A 10 -6.17 22.88 -17.53
CA SER A 10 -5.68 23.05 -18.90
C SER A 10 -5.55 21.75 -19.70
N THR A 11 -5.89 20.60 -19.11
CA THR A 11 -5.71 19.29 -19.75
C THR A 11 -6.96 18.45 -19.54
N ASP A 12 -7.51 17.92 -20.62
CA ASP A 12 -8.64 17.00 -20.55
C ASP A 12 -8.30 15.73 -19.78
N TRP A 13 -9.31 15.17 -19.11
CA TRP A 13 -9.17 13.99 -18.24
C TRP A 13 -8.56 12.78 -18.98
N ASP A 14 -9.05 12.48 -20.18
CA ASP A 14 -8.54 11.34 -20.97
C ASP A 14 -7.08 11.56 -21.40
N ALA A 15 -6.69 12.82 -21.66
CA ALA A 15 -5.31 13.16 -21.98
C ALA A 15 -4.40 13.05 -20.74
N LEU A 16 -4.91 13.28 -19.54
CA LEU A 16 -4.18 13.00 -18.29
C LEU A 16 -4.02 11.50 -18.06
N LEU A 17 -5.07 10.71 -18.30
CA LEU A 17 -5.01 9.25 -18.21
C LEU A 17 -4.01 8.66 -19.21
N GLY A 18 -3.98 9.16 -20.45
CA GLY A 18 -2.98 8.78 -21.44
C GLY A 18 -1.54 9.02 -20.96
N LYS A 19 -1.26 10.19 -20.37
CA LYS A 19 0.06 10.49 -19.80
C LYS A 19 0.47 9.55 -18.66
N VAL A 20 -0.47 9.11 -17.84
CA VAL A 20 -0.19 8.12 -16.78
C VAL A 20 0.06 6.74 -17.38
N ALA A 21 -0.72 6.33 -18.37
CA ALA A 21 -0.56 5.06 -19.07
C ALA A 21 0.78 4.97 -19.84
N ASP A 22 1.19 6.06 -20.46
CA ASP A 22 2.45 6.18 -21.20
C ASP A 22 3.69 6.16 -20.28
N GLY A 23 3.48 6.41 -18.99
CA GLY A 23 4.53 6.46 -17.99
C GLY A 23 5.43 7.71 -18.09
N PRO A 24 6.41 7.85 -17.19
CA PRO A 24 7.28 9.01 -17.18
C PRO A 24 8.15 9.08 -18.45
N PRO A 25 8.44 10.29 -18.97
CA PRO A 25 9.33 10.46 -20.12
C PRO A 25 10.69 9.77 -19.92
N LEU A 26 11.32 9.29 -20.99
CA LEU A 26 12.57 8.50 -20.94
C LEU A 26 13.72 9.15 -20.16
N TYR A 27 13.75 10.48 -20.09
CA TYR A 27 14.78 11.29 -19.41
C TYR A 27 14.37 11.77 -18.01
N SER A 28 13.24 11.32 -17.50
CA SER A 28 12.72 11.72 -16.20
C SER A 28 13.48 11.02 -15.05
N PRO A 29 13.90 11.75 -13.99
CA PRO A 29 14.38 11.15 -12.75
C PRO A 29 13.38 10.17 -12.12
N PHE A 30 12.07 10.33 -12.40
CA PHE A 30 11.02 9.42 -11.94
C PHE A 30 11.09 8.03 -12.58
N LYS A 31 11.80 7.86 -13.70
CA LYS A 31 12.11 6.53 -14.25
C LYS A 31 13.07 5.72 -13.34
N LEU A 32 13.79 6.40 -12.44
CA LEU A 32 14.64 5.78 -11.42
C LEU A 32 13.84 5.33 -10.18
N LEU A 33 12.56 5.70 -10.06
CA LEU A 33 11.68 5.06 -9.09
C LEU A 33 11.46 3.61 -9.56
N ASP A 34 11.74 2.66 -8.67
CA ASP A 34 11.56 1.23 -8.92
C ASP A 34 10.13 1.00 -9.43
N PRO A 35 9.90 0.30 -10.57
CA PRO A 35 8.56 -0.06 -11.04
C PRO A 35 7.68 -0.70 -9.95
N ILE A 36 8.29 -1.31 -8.94
CA ILE A 36 7.63 -1.88 -7.76
C ILE A 36 7.11 -0.80 -6.81
N ALA A 37 7.86 0.29 -6.62
CA ALA A 37 7.40 1.47 -5.89
C ALA A 37 6.22 2.13 -6.61
N ASN A 38 6.25 2.16 -7.94
CA ASN A 38 5.15 2.67 -8.76
C ASN A 38 3.84 1.89 -8.56
N VAL A 39 3.87 0.55 -8.53
CA VAL A 39 2.65 -0.26 -8.28
C VAL A 39 2.09 0.01 -6.88
N ALA A 40 2.94 0.07 -5.86
CA ALA A 40 2.51 0.34 -4.49
C ALA A 40 1.85 1.72 -4.36
N GLU A 41 2.50 2.75 -4.90
CA GLU A 41 2.03 4.13 -4.86
C GLU A 41 0.70 4.30 -5.61
N MET A 42 0.61 3.76 -6.84
CA MET A 42 -0.61 3.81 -7.63
C MET A 42 -1.76 3.07 -6.94
N PHE A 43 -1.50 1.89 -6.35
CA PHE A 43 -2.51 1.14 -5.64
C PHE A 43 -3.01 1.90 -4.40
N ILE A 44 -2.10 2.39 -3.55
CA ILE A 44 -2.45 3.12 -2.32
C ILE A 44 -3.29 4.35 -2.65
N HIS A 45 -2.83 5.18 -3.60
CA HIS A 45 -3.55 6.41 -3.93
C HIS A 45 -4.89 6.17 -4.64
N HIS A 46 -4.99 5.11 -5.46
CA HIS A 46 -6.27 4.70 -6.01
C HIS A 46 -7.25 4.28 -4.90
N GLU A 47 -6.80 3.48 -3.93
CA GLU A 47 -7.63 3.08 -2.80
C GLU A 47 -7.97 4.26 -1.88
N ASP A 48 -7.05 5.20 -1.63
CA ASP A 48 -7.32 6.43 -0.87
C ASP A 48 -8.49 7.23 -1.49
N VAL A 49 -8.50 7.40 -2.83
CA VAL A 49 -9.60 8.08 -3.54
C VAL A 49 -10.91 7.29 -3.43
N ARG A 50 -10.85 5.96 -3.57
CA ARG A 50 -12.04 5.11 -3.56
C ARG A 50 -12.67 5.03 -2.16
N ARG A 51 -11.86 5.02 -1.11
CA ARG A 51 -12.28 4.92 0.30
C ARG A 51 -12.73 6.25 0.91
N ALA A 52 -12.40 7.38 0.27
CA ALA A 52 -12.92 8.69 0.67
C ALA A 52 -14.45 8.80 0.59
N ALA A 53 -15.13 7.91 -0.14
CA ALA A 53 -16.58 7.86 -0.21
C ALA A 53 -17.20 7.19 1.05
N PRO A 54 -18.29 7.72 1.62
CA PRO A 54 -18.98 7.09 2.74
C PRO A 54 -19.53 5.71 2.35
N GLY A 55 -19.43 4.75 3.26
CA GLY A 55 -19.92 3.37 3.04
C GLY A 55 -19.02 2.54 2.12
N TRP A 56 -17.74 2.92 1.97
CA TRP A 56 -16.79 2.11 1.22
C TRP A 56 -16.63 0.73 1.88
N GLU A 57 -16.43 -0.29 1.03
CA GLU A 57 -16.07 -1.64 1.45
C GLU A 57 -14.91 -2.15 0.59
N PRO A 58 -14.05 -3.06 1.11
CA PRO A 58 -13.04 -3.71 0.30
C PRO A 58 -13.64 -4.33 -0.94
N ARG A 59 -12.89 -4.27 -2.04
CA ARG A 59 -13.29 -4.92 -3.30
C ARG A 59 -12.41 -6.15 -3.53
N PRO A 60 -12.94 -7.21 -4.19
CA PRO A 60 -12.08 -8.27 -4.68
C PRO A 60 -11.09 -7.69 -5.71
N LEU A 61 -9.84 -8.15 -5.62
CA LEU A 61 -8.79 -7.88 -6.59
C LEU A 61 -8.59 -9.14 -7.44
N ASP A 62 -8.25 -8.94 -8.71
CA ASP A 62 -7.84 -10.04 -9.58
C ASP A 62 -6.49 -10.63 -9.13
N GLU A 63 -6.21 -11.87 -9.54
CA GLU A 63 -4.99 -12.58 -9.14
C GLU A 63 -3.71 -11.88 -9.58
N GLN A 64 -3.72 -11.19 -10.73
CA GLN A 64 -2.55 -10.46 -11.23
C GLN A 64 -2.20 -9.30 -10.31
N THR A 65 -3.20 -8.50 -9.93
CA THR A 65 -3.04 -7.42 -8.94
C THR A 65 -2.58 -7.97 -7.59
N LEU A 66 -3.22 -9.03 -7.09
CA LEU A 66 -2.83 -9.65 -5.82
C LEU A 66 -1.37 -10.11 -5.82
N SER A 67 -0.93 -10.77 -6.90
CA SER A 67 0.44 -11.23 -7.08
C SER A 67 1.44 -10.07 -7.12
N ALA A 68 1.11 -9.01 -7.88
CA ALA A 68 1.95 -7.83 -8.02
C ALA A 68 2.18 -7.09 -6.69
N LEU A 69 1.23 -7.15 -5.74
CA LEU A 69 1.32 -6.50 -4.43
C LEU A 69 2.16 -7.27 -3.41
N ARG A 70 2.41 -8.57 -3.60
CA ARG A 70 3.12 -9.40 -2.61
C ARG A 70 4.51 -8.87 -2.26
N ARG A 71 5.31 -8.50 -3.28
CA ARG A 71 6.65 -7.94 -3.07
C ARG A 71 6.64 -6.52 -2.49
N PRO A 72 5.82 -5.58 -2.99
CA PRO A 72 5.59 -4.29 -2.34
C PRO A 72 5.30 -4.35 -0.85
N VAL A 73 4.45 -5.27 -0.39
CA VAL A 73 4.11 -5.43 1.04
C VAL A 73 5.37 -5.62 1.88
N GLY A 74 6.24 -6.56 1.50
CA GLY A 74 7.47 -6.83 2.23
C GLY A 74 8.48 -5.67 2.20
N LEU A 75 8.55 -4.92 1.10
CA LEU A 75 9.40 -3.72 1.00
C LEU A 75 8.88 -2.60 1.90
N MET A 76 7.58 -2.31 1.83
CA MET A 76 6.93 -1.28 2.64
C MET A 76 7.09 -1.59 4.12
N ALA A 77 6.84 -2.83 4.55
CA ALA A 77 7.02 -3.26 5.93
C ALA A 77 8.44 -2.98 6.45
N ARG A 78 9.48 -3.25 5.66
CA ARG A 78 10.87 -2.97 6.06
C ARG A 78 11.16 -1.48 6.16
N MET A 79 10.50 -0.66 5.36
CA MET A 79 10.68 0.79 5.39
C MET A 79 9.97 1.42 6.59
N THR A 80 8.72 1.03 6.84
CA THR A 80 7.83 1.71 7.79
C THR A 80 7.79 1.05 9.17
N LEU A 81 7.84 -0.29 9.24
CA LEU A 81 7.65 -1.04 10.49
C LEU A 81 8.96 -1.48 11.16
N ARG A 82 10.13 -1.12 10.60
CA ARG A 82 11.45 -1.54 11.15
C ARG A 82 11.68 -1.12 12.61
N LYS A 83 11.08 -0.02 13.04
CA LYS A 83 11.20 0.51 14.41
C LYS A 83 10.03 0.12 15.31
N ALA A 84 9.12 -0.73 14.84
CA ALA A 84 8.01 -1.19 15.67
C ALA A 84 8.53 -1.87 16.95
N PRO A 85 7.83 -1.70 18.09
CA PRO A 85 8.20 -2.32 19.37
C PRO A 85 7.95 -3.84 19.41
N ALA A 86 7.47 -4.41 18.30
CA ALA A 86 7.19 -5.82 18.08
C ALA A 86 7.84 -6.30 16.78
N ARG A 87 7.99 -7.62 16.64
CA ARG A 87 8.22 -8.24 15.34
C ARG A 87 6.86 -8.39 14.64
N VAL A 88 6.59 -7.53 13.67
CA VAL A 88 5.35 -7.56 12.88
C VAL A 88 5.53 -8.51 11.71
N VAL A 89 4.65 -9.50 11.59
CA VAL A 89 4.61 -10.46 10.47
C VAL A 89 3.33 -10.23 9.68
N LEU A 90 3.46 -9.88 8.40
CA LEU A 90 2.34 -9.66 7.48
C LEU A 90 2.01 -10.96 6.77
N ARG A 91 0.79 -11.49 7.00
CA ARG A 91 0.36 -12.81 6.56
C ARG A 91 -0.97 -12.74 5.80
N THR A 92 -1.10 -13.52 4.73
CA THR A 92 -2.40 -13.70 4.07
C THR A 92 -3.32 -14.62 4.88
N PRO A 93 -4.65 -14.61 4.65
CA PRO A 93 -5.56 -15.55 5.30
C PRO A 93 -5.22 -17.02 5.02
N GLN A 94 -4.56 -17.30 3.89
CA GLN A 94 -4.12 -18.64 3.49
C GLN A 94 -2.82 -19.08 4.20
N GLY A 95 -2.18 -18.18 4.96
CA GLY A 95 -0.98 -18.48 5.75
C GLY A 95 0.33 -17.98 5.14
N ASP A 96 0.32 -17.47 3.90
CA ASP A 96 1.54 -16.97 3.26
C ASP A 96 2.08 -15.73 3.98
N VAL A 97 3.38 -15.73 4.30
CA VAL A 97 4.07 -14.56 4.85
C VAL A 97 4.59 -13.68 3.71
N LEU A 98 4.09 -12.46 3.61
CA LEU A 98 4.49 -11.50 2.56
C LEU A 98 5.62 -10.57 3.02
N GLY A 99 5.75 -10.38 4.33
CA GLY A 99 6.78 -9.53 4.89
C GLY A 99 6.88 -9.65 6.41
N SER A 100 8.01 -9.22 6.95
CA SER A 100 8.17 -9.03 8.39
C SER A 100 9.17 -7.92 8.68
N ALA A 101 8.94 -7.17 9.75
CA ALA A 101 9.83 -6.11 10.19
C ALA A 101 9.72 -5.88 11.71
N GLY A 102 10.62 -5.07 12.26
CA GLY A 102 10.69 -4.85 13.71
C GLY A 102 11.45 -5.95 14.44
N ARG A 103 11.44 -5.87 15.77
CA ARG A 103 12.15 -6.79 16.68
C ARG A 103 11.32 -6.95 17.96
N GLY A 104 11.54 -8.04 18.70
CA GLY A 104 10.84 -8.32 19.94
C GLY A 104 9.79 -9.43 19.78
N PRO A 105 8.80 -9.51 20.69
CA PRO A 105 7.73 -10.49 20.59
C PRO A 105 6.94 -10.31 19.30
N GLU A 106 6.42 -11.42 18.77
CA GLU A 106 5.78 -11.46 17.46
C GLU A 106 4.31 -11.07 17.54
N ILE A 107 3.85 -10.29 16.56
CA ILE A 107 2.44 -10.14 16.22
C ILE A 107 2.24 -10.49 14.75
N ALA A 108 1.10 -11.11 14.44
CA ALA A 108 0.69 -11.40 13.09
C ALA A 108 -0.39 -10.41 12.66
N VAL A 109 -0.19 -9.75 11.52
CA VAL A 109 -1.20 -8.93 10.86
C VAL A 109 -1.68 -9.70 9.65
N ILE A 110 -2.96 -10.03 9.64
CA ILE A 110 -3.58 -10.97 8.72
C ILE A 110 -4.57 -10.24 7.82
N GLY A 111 -4.42 -10.35 6.51
CA GLY A 111 -5.32 -9.72 5.55
C GLY A 111 -4.89 -9.98 4.11
N ASP A 112 -5.70 -9.55 3.15
CA ASP A 112 -5.35 -9.66 1.73
C ASP A 112 -4.13 -8.77 1.41
N PRO A 113 -3.33 -9.11 0.38
CA PRO A 113 -2.14 -8.34 -0.01
C PRO A 113 -2.35 -6.83 -0.10
N GLY A 114 -3.49 -6.36 -0.61
CA GLY A 114 -3.83 -4.94 -0.67
C GLY A 114 -4.03 -4.31 0.71
N GLU A 115 -4.76 -4.98 1.61
CA GLU A 115 -4.99 -4.49 2.97
C GLU A 115 -3.70 -4.50 3.80
N LEU A 116 -2.85 -5.52 3.62
CA LEU A 116 -1.53 -5.58 4.26
C LEU A 116 -0.60 -4.46 3.79
N LEU A 117 -0.68 -4.07 2.50
CA LEU A 117 0.09 -2.95 1.97
C LEU A 117 -0.39 -1.62 2.59
N LEU A 118 -1.71 -1.41 2.65
CA LEU A 118 -2.30 -0.22 3.25
C LEU A 118 -1.98 -0.11 4.75
N PHE A 119 -2.05 -1.23 5.48
CA PHE A 119 -1.61 -1.31 6.88
C PHE A 119 -0.13 -0.93 7.01
N ALA A 120 0.75 -1.53 6.19
CA ALA A 120 2.18 -1.22 6.22
C ALA A 120 2.46 0.24 5.85
N ALA A 121 1.62 0.88 5.03
CA ALA A 121 1.69 2.29 4.70
C ALA A 121 1.09 3.23 5.77
N GLY A 122 0.57 2.68 6.89
CA GLY A 122 0.00 3.45 7.99
C GLY A 122 -1.40 4.00 7.70
N ARG A 123 -2.18 3.35 6.84
CA ARG A 123 -3.57 3.74 6.58
C ARG A 123 -4.49 3.11 7.63
N GLU A 124 -5.25 3.96 8.34
CA GLU A 124 -6.13 3.54 9.44
C GLU A 124 -7.28 2.62 8.99
N GLU A 125 -7.75 2.82 7.76
CA GLU A 125 -8.89 2.11 7.18
C GLU A 125 -8.54 0.75 6.54
N ALA A 126 -7.36 0.18 6.83
CA ALA A 126 -6.99 -1.15 6.36
C ALA A 126 -7.79 -2.25 7.09
N ARG A 127 -8.39 -3.17 6.34
CA ARG A 127 -9.14 -4.32 6.88
C ARG A 127 -8.18 -5.49 7.15
N VAL A 128 -7.61 -5.49 8.35
CA VAL A 128 -6.71 -6.55 8.83
C VAL A 128 -7.13 -7.05 10.21
N THR A 129 -6.85 -8.32 10.48
CA THR A 129 -6.93 -8.91 11.81
C THR A 129 -5.52 -8.92 12.41
N ILE A 130 -5.37 -8.48 13.66
CA ILE A 130 -4.09 -8.55 14.37
C ILE A 130 -4.20 -9.60 15.45
N ASP A 131 -3.29 -10.58 15.41
CA ASP A 131 -3.15 -11.65 16.38
C ASP A 131 -1.84 -11.48 17.16
N GLY A 132 -1.90 -11.57 18.48
CA GLY A 132 -0.79 -11.29 19.39
C GLY A 132 -1.25 -10.85 20.79
N ALA A 133 -0.29 -10.57 21.66
CA ALA A 133 -0.57 -10.10 23.01
C ALA A 133 -1.29 -8.72 22.96
N PRO A 134 -2.40 -8.50 23.70
CA PRO A 134 -3.18 -7.26 23.60
C PRO A 134 -2.38 -5.99 23.87
N ASP A 135 -1.48 -6.02 24.86
CA ASP A 135 -0.61 -4.91 25.24
C ASP A 135 0.44 -4.56 24.17
N LEU A 136 0.74 -5.51 23.28
CA LEU A 136 1.63 -5.34 22.15
C LEU A 136 0.90 -4.80 20.93
N ILE A 137 -0.35 -5.23 20.71
CA ILE A 137 -1.23 -4.76 19.63
C ILE A 137 -1.47 -3.25 19.77
N GLU A 138 -1.77 -2.77 20.97
CA GLU A 138 -1.98 -1.33 21.22
C GLU A 138 -0.77 -0.45 20.90
N ARG A 139 0.44 -1.01 20.92
CA ARG A 139 1.69 -0.27 20.64
C ARG A 139 2.09 -0.24 19.17
N VAL A 140 1.41 -1.03 18.32
CA VAL A 140 1.72 -1.14 16.89
C VAL A 140 0.64 -0.50 16.01
N LYS A 141 -0.57 -0.28 16.54
CA LYS A 141 -1.57 0.62 15.94
C LYS A 141 -1.09 2.06 15.99
#